data_AF-A0A1G7T4J9-F1
#
_entry.id   AF-A0A1G7T4J9-F1
#
_cell.length_a   1.000
_cell.length_b   1.000
_cell.length_c   1.000
_cell.angle_alpha   90.00
_cell.angle_beta   90.00
_cell.angle_gamma   90.00
#
_symmetry.space_group_name_H-M   'P 1'
#
loop_
_entity.id
_entity.type
_entity.pdbx_description
1 polymer ?
#
loop_
_entity_poly.entity_id
_entity_poly.type
_entity_poly.pdbx_seq_one_letter_code
_entity_poly.pdbx_strand_id
1 'polypeptide(L)'
;MSGSYKQLNIEERRKIERWLSAKVPVREMARVLKRSKATPYRELKRNYFVDESLPKYAGYYGAAAQLKADDRRSRQRKLIKHPDLAKFCPRDGE
;
A
#
# COMPACT_ATOMS: atom_id res chain seq x y z
N MET A 1 -18.02 -9.44 15.47
CA MET A 1 -18.42 -8.90 14.16
C MET A 1 -17.17 -8.50 13.38
N SER A 2 -16.95 -9.10 12.22
CA SER A 2 -15.81 -8.79 11.35
C SER A 2 -16.01 -7.40 10.74
N GLY A 3 -15.25 -6.40 11.21
CA GLY A 3 -15.23 -5.08 10.58
C GLY A 3 -14.81 -5.19 9.11
N SER A 4 -15.50 -4.47 8.23
CA SER A 4 -15.15 -4.40 6.81
C SER A 4 -13.66 -4.07 6.62
N TYR A 5 -13.04 -4.67 5.61
CA TYR A 5 -11.63 -4.44 5.31
C TYR A 5 -11.38 -2.96 5.02
N LYS A 6 -10.74 -2.25 5.96
CA LYS A 6 -10.39 -0.84 5.82
C LYS A 6 -8.95 -0.71 5.32
N GLN A 7 -8.75 0.03 4.23
CA GLN A 7 -7.42 0.31 3.70
C GLN A 7 -6.56 1.08 4.71
N LEU A 8 -5.24 0.99 4.57
CA LEU A 8 -4.31 1.87 5.28
C LEU A 8 -4.34 3.26 4.62
N ASN A 9 -4.57 4.29 5.42
CA ASN A 9 -4.48 5.67 4.98
C ASN A 9 -3.01 6.16 4.95
N ILE A 10 -2.77 7.34 4.39
CA ILE A 10 -1.43 7.92 4.28
C ILE A 10 -0.78 8.18 5.65
N GLU A 11 -1.55 8.56 6.66
CA GLU A 11 -1.03 8.82 8.00
C GLU A 11 -0.55 7.54 8.70
N GLU A 12 -1.32 6.46 8.59
CA GLU A 12 -0.98 5.13 9.09
C GLU A 12 0.30 4.65 8.40
N ARG A 13 0.43 4.87 7.08
CA ARG A 13 1.66 4.54 6.33
C ARG A 13 2.87 5.36 6.80
N ARG A 14 2.72 6.67 7.02
CA ARG A 14 3.79 7.54 7.56
C ARG A 14 4.17 7.18 9.00
N LYS A 15 3.21 6.76 9.82
CA LYS A 15 3.47 6.25 11.17
C LYS A 15 4.29 4.95 11.13
N ILE A 16 3.93 4.02 10.24
CA ILE A 16 4.70 2.77 10.02
C ILE A 16 6.13 3.10 9.60
N GLU A 17 6.33 4.04 8.68
CA GLU A 17 7.66 4.50 8.26
C GLU A 17 8.48 5.04 9.44
N ARG A 18 7.94 5.98 10.22
CA ARG A 18 8.62 6.53 11.40
C ARG A 18 8.97 5.45 12.43
N TRP A 19 8.06 4.52 12.68
CA TRP A 19 8.28 3.42 13.61
C TRP A 19 9.31 2.41 13.12
N LEU A 20 9.37 2.17 11.81
CA LEU A 20 10.38 1.29 11.23
C LEU A 20 11.78 1.90 11.39
N SER A 21 11.91 3.21 11.17
CA SER A 21 13.16 3.95 11.44
C SER A 21 13.54 3.92 12.93
N ALA A 22 12.54 3.94 13.82
CA ALA A 22 12.73 3.79 15.27
C ALA A 22 12.85 2.33 15.74
N LYS A 23 12.90 1.35 14.83
CA LYS A 23 13.00 -0.10 15.12
C LYS A 23 11.90 -0.64 16.05
N VAL A 24 10.73 -0.03 16.04
CA VAL A 24 9.57 -0.50 16.81
C VAL A 24 9.09 -1.83 16.22
N PRO A 25 8.75 -2.84 17.04
CA PRO A 25 8.26 -4.11 16.54
C PRO A 25 6.88 -3.98 15.87
N VAL A 26 6.66 -4.70 14.77
CA VAL A 26 5.42 -4.69 13.98
C VAL A 26 4.17 -5.00 14.83
N ARG A 27 4.32 -5.82 15.87
CA ARG A 27 3.23 -6.15 16.81
C ARG A 27 2.74 -4.91 17.57
N GLU A 28 3.66 -4.03 17.99
CA GLU A 28 3.30 -2.78 18.66
C GLU A 28 2.68 -1.79 17.69
N MET A 29 3.22 -1.66 16.48
CA MET A 29 2.61 -0.83 15.44
C MET A 29 1.15 -1.24 15.21
N ALA A 30 0.88 -2.55 15.08
CA ALA A 30 -0.48 -3.07 14.91
C ALA A 30 -1.40 -2.72 16.08
N ARG A 31 -0.89 -2.80 17.32
CA ARG A 31 -1.61 -2.44 18.55
C ARG A 31 -2.01 -0.96 18.54
N VAL A 32 -1.06 -0.06 18.22
CA VAL A 32 -1.30 1.39 18.20
C VAL A 32 -2.24 1.78 17.06
N LEU A 33 -2.12 1.16 15.89
CA LEU A 33 -3.01 1.39 14.75
C LEU A 33 -4.41 0.77 14.95
N LYS A 34 -4.62 -0.03 16.01
CA LYS A 34 -5.83 -0.83 16.24
C LYS A 34 -6.17 -1.69 15.02
N ARG A 35 -5.15 -2.25 14.35
CA ARG A 35 -5.28 -3.12 13.17
C ARG A 35 -4.86 -4.54 13.51
N SER A 36 -5.30 -5.48 12.67
CA SER A 36 -4.75 -6.84 12.66
C SER A 36 -3.23 -6.80 12.47
N LYS A 37 -2.51 -7.70 13.16
CA LYS A 37 -1.06 -7.90 12.98
C LYS A 37 -0.70 -8.16 11.51
N ALA A 38 -1.56 -8.85 10.77
CA ALA A 38 -1.33 -9.18 9.37
C ALA A 38 -1.27 -7.94 8.47
N THR A 39 -1.92 -6.84 8.85
CA THR A 39 -2.00 -5.62 8.02
C THR A 39 -0.62 -4.96 7.83
N PRO A 40 0.11 -4.54 8.88
CA PRO A 40 1.43 -3.95 8.71
C PRO A 40 2.46 -4.96 8.15
N TYR A 41 2.37 -6.25 8.51
CA TYR A 41 3.24 -7.28 7.90
C TYR A 41 3.07 -7.37 6.39
N ARG A 42 1.82 -7.43 5.89
CA ARG A 42 1.54 -7.48 4.44
C ARG A 42 1.89 -6.17 3.74
N GLU A 43 1.71 -5.04 4.40
CA GLU A 43 2.08 -3.73 3.88
C GLU A 43 3.59 -3.62 3.68
N LEU A 44 4.38 -3.95 4.71
CA LEU A 44 5.84 -3.97 4.63
C LEU A 44 6.31 -4.95 3.56
N LYS A 45 5.84 -6.20 3.57
CA LYS A 45 6.25 -7.20 2.56
C LYS A 45 5.95 -6.78 1.11
N ARG A 46 4.88 -6.01 0.87
CA ARG A 46 4.49 -5.58 -0.48
C ARG A 46 5.24 -4.35 -0.99
N ASN A 47 5.64 -3.46 -0.09
CA ASN A 47 6.15 -2.14 -0.46
C ASN A 47 7.55 -1.85 0.10
N TYR A 48 8.23 -2.84 0.70
CA TYR A 48 9.63 -2.73 1.08
C TYR A 48 10.49 -2.62 -0.17
N PHE A 49 11.34 -1.59 -0.22
CA PHE A 49 12.25 -1.33 -1.32
C PHE A 49 13.63 -1.88 -0.97
N VAL A 50 14.18 -2.68 -1.88
CA VAL A 50 15.54 -3.21 -1.81
C VAL A 50 16.12 -3.07 -3.20
N ASP A 51 17.31 -2.50 -3.28
CA ASP A 51 18.08 -2.34 -4.50
C ASP A 51 19.56 -2.60 -4.16
N GLU A 52 20.17 -3.54 -4.88
CA GLU A 52 21.56 -3.95 -4.68
C GLU A 52 22.54 -2.83 -5.03
N SER A 53 22.18 -1.94 -5.96
CA SER A 53 22.98 -0.77 -6.33
C SER A 53 22.88 0.37 -5.32
N LEU A 54 21.82 0.38 -4.51
CA LEU A 54 21.47 1.46 -3.59
C LEU A 54 21.14 0.93 -2.17
N PRO A 55 22.05 0.18 -1.52
CA PRO A 55 21.77 -0.46 -0.23
C PRO A 55 21.46 0.55 0.89
N LYS A 56 21.99 1.78 0.79
CA LYS A 56 21.71 2.87 1.75
C LYS A 56 20.24 3.32 1.74
N TYR A 57 19.52 3.04 0.66
CA TYR A 57 18.13 3.44 0.47
C TYR A 57 17.16 2.26 0.63
N ALA A 58 17.65 1.08 1.02
CA ALA A 58 16.78 -0.05 1.32
C ALA A 58 15.88 0.29 2.52
N GLY A 59 14.56 0.21 2.34
CA GLY A 59 13.63 0.68 3.35
C GLY A 59 12.17 0.69 2.92
N TYR A 60 11.32 1.11 3.85
CA TYR A 60 9.90 1.31 3.60
C TYR A 60 9.59 2.81 3.61
N TYR A 61 8.91 3.27 2.55
CA TYR A 61 8.57 4.67 2.35
C TYR A 61 7.05 4.83 2.25
N GLY A 62 6.43 5.50 3.23
CA GLY A 62 4.97 5.55 3.36
C GLY A 62 4.29 6.28 2.21
N ALA A 63 4.89 7.39 1.74
CA ALA A 63 4.39 8.17 0.61
C ALA A 63 4.45 7.38 -0.71
N ALA A 64 5.60 6.75 -1.00
CA ALA A 64 5.75 5.91 -2.20
C ALA A 64 4.80 4.70 -2.16
N ALA A 65 4.61 4.09 -0.99
CA ALA A 65 3.66 3.00 -0.82
C ALA A 65 2.23 3.45 -1.10
N GLN A 66 1.83 4.66 -0.66
CA GLN A 66 0.51 5.24 -0.97
C GLN A 66 0.34 5.45 -2.48
N LEU A 67 1.32 6.05 -3.15
CA LEU A 67 1.30 6.22 -4.62
C LEU A 67 1.12 4.88 -5.33
N LYS A 68 1.86 3.84 -4.94
CA LYS A 68 1.68 2.47 -5.47
C LYS A 68 0.29 1.88 -5.16
N ALA A 69 -0.31 2.27 -4.04
CA ALA A 69 -1.64 1.78 -3.65
C ALA A 69 -2.75 2.46 -4.45
N ASP A 70 -2.63 3.76 -4.69
CA ASP A 70 -3.52 4.54 -5.56
C ASP A 70 -3.33 4.12 -7.01
N ASP A 71 -2.07 3.91 -7.41
CA ASP A 71 -1.70 3.25 -8.65
C ASP A 71 -1.99 1.74 -8.66
N ARG A 72 -2.76 1.18 -7.74
CA ARG A 72 -3.39 -0.15 -7.93
C ARG A 72 -4.91 -0.05 -7.97
N ARG A 73 -5.46 1.08 -7.50
CA ARG A 73 -6.90 1.33 -7.40
C ARG A 73 -7.44 2.41 -8.33
N SER A 74 -6.60 3.12 -9.10
CA SER A 74 -7.09 4.07 -10.11
C SER A 74 -8.16 3.45 -11.01
N ARG A 75 -9.15 4.27 -11.37
CA ARG A 75 -10.22 3.91 -12.30
C ARG A 75 -9.60 3.47 -13.63
N GLN A 76 -10.26 2.54 -14.31
CA GLN A 76 -9.84 1.98 -15.60
C GLN A 76 -8.54 1.16 -15.61
N ARG A 77 -7.79 0.96 -14.52
CA ARG A 77 -6.58 0.11 -14.57
C ARG A 77 -6.85 -1.30 -15.09
N LYS A 78 -8.01 -1.87 -14.79
CA LYS A 78 -8.42 -3.18 -15.34
C LYS A 78 -8.61 -3.12 -16.87
N LEU A 79 -9.12 -2.00 -17.39
CA LEU A 79 -9.29 -1.77 -18.82
C LEU A 79 -7.95 -1.46 -19.51
N ILE A 80 -7.05 -0.71 -18.86
CA ILE A 80 -5.68 -0.47 -19.36
C ILE A 80 -4.90 -1.78 -19.42
N LYS A 81 -5.01 -2.63 -18.39
CA LYS A 81 -4.34 -3.94 -18.34
C LYS A 81 -4.91 -4.93 -19.35
N HIS A 82 -6.21 -4.82 -19.66
CA HIS A 82 -6.92 -5.71 -20.58
C HIS A 82 -7.63 -4.89 -21.64
N PRO A 83 -6.89 -4.43 -22.68
CA PRO A 83 -7.44 -3.55 -23.70
C PRO A 83 -8.63 -4.16 -24.45
N ASP A 84 -8.73 -5.49 -24.52
CA ASP A 84 -9.88 -6.17 -25.12
C ASP A 84 -11.19 -5.97 -24.36
N LEU A 85 -11.13 -5.80 -23.04
CA LEU A 85 -12.31 -5.47 -22.23
C LEU A 85 -12.76 -4.02 -22.43
N ALA A 86 -11.86 -3.14 -22.87
CA ALA A 86 -12.18 -1.73 -23.12
C ALA A 86 -13.10 -1.54 -24.32
N LYS A 87 -13.09 -2.47 -25.30
CA LYS A 87 -13.97 -2.47 -26.47
C LYS A 87 -15.45 -2.65 -26.11
N PHE A 88 -15.74 -3.26 -24.96
CA PHE A 88 -17.10 -3.58 -24.50
C PHE A 88 -17.62 -2.64 -23.42
N CYS A 89 -16.79 -1.70 -22.95
CA CYS A 89 -17.19 -0.71 -21.94
C CYS A 89 -17.56 0.58 -22.66
N PRO A 90 -18.83 1.05 -22.61
CA PRO A 90 -19.19 2.35 -23.14
C PRO A 90 -18.29 3.40 -22.50
N ARG A 91 -17.68 4.28 -23.30
CA ARG A 91 -17.05 5.48 -22.76
C ARG A 91 -18.19 6.40 -22.38
N ASP A 92 -18.53 6.44 -21.09
CA ASP A 92 -19.55 7.35 -20.58
C ASP A 92 -19.20 8.79 -21.03
N GLY A 93 -19.94 9.33 -22.01
CA GLY A 93 -19.77 10.70 -22.50
C GLY A 93 -19.74 10.95 -24.02
N GLU A 94 -20.54 10.24 -24.82
CA GLU A 94 -21.03 10.71 -26.13
C GLU A 94 -22.57 10.66 -26.15
#